data_AF-A0A0B6ET02-F1
#
_entry.id   AF-A0A0B6ET02-F1
#
_cell.length_a   1.000
_cell.length_b   1.000
_cell.length_c   1.000
_cell.angle_alpha   90.00
_cell.angle_beta   90.00
_cell.angle_gamma   90.00
#
_symmetry.space_group_name_H-M   'P 1'
#
loop_
_entity.id
_entity.type
_entity.pdbx_description
1 polymer ?
#
loop_
_entity_poly.entity_id
_entity_poly.type
_entity_poly.pdbx_seq_one_letter_code
_entity_poly.pdbx_strand_id
1 'polypeptide(L)'
;MSELEHRNAPATPVRRESAPRTVAQARARNEIAMRDIITVAVPAGIASGLRAVDFPYPYAVPVYAVLWIAMAYGAIRIIRSKPKFVQAAQEEYRAGDYPVLAYFLPVLALFSPLIVEGIRSTGIVGDISLNPILSAAGLTALSIPAFIIGGRAFGTTSYRVGRRRIKAITEQESLEGVTQESVAAVQAHPEVLSGLVAAGAVTGNTTSISELGRLLGYEEGLEEELRELEKAGVVKLPGLIQWSGERTFNITLTEAGVRSIDAARTR
;
A
#
# COMPACT_ATOMS: atom_id res chain seq x y z
N MET A 1 -24.53 -49.19 12.08
CA MET A 1 -25.03 -47.80 12.19
C MET A 1 -24.51 -47.23 13.50
N SER A 2 -23.64 -46.24 13.61
CA SER A 2 -22.98 -45.40 12.61
C SER A 2 -21.90 -44.56 13.31
N GLU A 3 -20.67 -45.08 13.42
CA GLU A 3 -19.48 -44.22 13.66
C GLU A 3 -18.95 -43.61 12.35
N LEU A 4 -19.54 -44.02 11.21
CA LEU A 4 -19.19 -43.55 9.86
C LEU A 4 -19.97 -42.30 9.43
N GLU A 5 -21.10 -41.94 10.06
CA GLU A 5 -21.83 -40.70 9.71
C GLU A 5 -21.24 -39.43 10.34
N HIS A 6 -20.32 -39.54 11.30
CA HIS A 6 -19.68 -38.35 11.90
C HIS A 6 -18.46 -37.84 11.13
N ARG A 7 -18.05 -38.50 10.03
CA ARG A 7 -16.92 -38.07 9.20
C ARG A 7 -17.28 -37.28 7.93
N ASN A 8 -18.58 -37.08 7.64
CA ASN A 8 -19.04 -36.45 6.40
C ASN A 8 -19.81 -35.14 6.59
N ALA A 9 -19.65 -34.45 7.72
CA ALA A 9 -20.00 -33.04 7.78
C ALA A 9 -18.83 -32.24 7.17
N PRO A 10 -19.02 -31.49 6.07
CA PRO A 10 -17.98 -30.57 5.60
C PRO A 10 -17.65 -29.64 6.76
N ALA A 11 -16.38 -29.63 7.16
CA ALA A 11 -15.90 -28.77 8.22
C ALA A 11 -16.32 -27.33 7.88
N THR A 12 -17.26 -26.77 8.63
CA THR A 12 -17.63 -25.36 8.51
C THR A 12 -16.33 -24.57 8.69
N PRO A 13 -15.82 -23.88 7.67
CA PRO A 13 -14.50 -23.27 7.73
C PRO A 13 -14.50 -22.27 8.87
N VAL A 14 -13.65 -22.54 9.84
CA VAL A 14 -13.56 -21.77 11.08
C VAL A 14 -13.21 -20.33 10.70
N ARG A 15 -14.21 -19.45 10.82
CA ARG A 15 -14.08 -17.98 10.89
C ARG A 15 -13.97 -17.18 9.58
N ARG A 16 -14.70 -17.57 8.51
CA ARG A 16 -14.92 -16.69 7.33
C ARG A 16 -15.67 -15.39 7.63
N GLU A 17 -16.42 -15.32 8.74
CA GLU A 17 -17.23 -14.15 9.14
C GLU A 17 -16.39 -12.88 9.38
N SER A 18 -15.07 -13.02 9.54
CA SER A 18 -14.15 -11.91 9.70
C SER A 18 -13.46 -11.47 8.41
N ALA A 19 -13.73 -12.05 7.24
CA ALA A 19 -13.08 -11.62 5.99
C ALA A 19 -13.60 -10.24 5.52
N PRO A 20 -12.73 -9.37 4.96
CA PRO A 20 -13.17 -8.06 4.50
C PRO A 20 -14.01 -8.20 3.22
N ARG A 21 -15.28 -7.82 3.28
CA ARG A 21 -16.22 -7.89 2.13
C ARG A 21 -16.12 -6.71 1.17
N THR A 22 -15.41 -5.67 1.57
CA THR A 22 -15.25 -4.45 0.78
C THR A 22 -13.78 -4.05 0.70
N VAL A 23 -13.42 -3.39 -0.40
CA VAL A 23 -12.07 -2.80 -0.57
C VAL A 23 -11.72 -1.86 0.58
N ALA A 24 -12.68 -1.10 1.13
CA ALA A 24 -12.44 -0.19 2.25
C ALA A 24 -12.06 -0.95 3.53
N GLN A 25 -12.75 -2.05 3.85
CA GLN A 25 -12.41 -2.91 5.00
C GLN A 25 -11.05 -3.58 4.82
N ALA A 26 -10.75 -4.08 3.62
CA ALA A 26 -9.45 -4.68 3.32
C ALA A 26 -8.32 -3.65 3.46
N ARG A 27 -8.51 -2.43 2.95
CA ARG A 27 -7.56 -1.32 3.13
C ARG A 27 -7.36 -0.91 4.58
N ALA A 28 -8.42 -0.85 5.36
CA ALA A 28 -8.32 -0.50 6.78
C ALA A 28 -7.45 -1.49 7.58
N ARG A 29 -7.38 -2.76 7.15
CA ARG A 29 -6.47 -3.77 7.71
C ARG A 29 -5.05 -3.70 7.16
N ASN A 30 -4.92 -3.21 5.93
CA ASN A 30 -3.66 -3.21 5.20
C ASN A 30 -2.80 -1.96 5.47
N GLU A 31 -3.43 -0.82 5.71
CA GLU A 31 -2.78 0.49 5.82
C GLU A 31 -2.44 0.89 7.26
N ILE A 32 -1.36 1.64 7.41
CA ILE A 32 -0.99 2.25 8.70
C ILE A 32 -2.02 3.32 9.07
N ALA A 33 -2.47 3.32 10.32
CA ALA A 33 -3.34 4.37 10.81
C ALA A 33 -2.62 5.73 10.79
N MET A 34 -3.30 6.78 10.32
CA MET A 34 -2.73 8.13 10.23
C MET A 34 -2.16 8.63 11.57
N ARG A 35 -2.87 8.34 12.67
CA ARG A 35 -2.42 8.66 14.03
C ARG A 35 -1.05 8.06 14.34
N ASP A 36 -0.78 6.83 13.88
CA ASP A 36 0.48 6.15 14.15
C ASP A 36 1.62 6.75 13.30
N ILE A 37 1.33 7.15 12.05
CA ILE A 37 2.26 7.92 11.20
C ILE A 37 2.61 9.24 11.87
N ILE A 38 1.62 10.00 12.36
CA ILE A 38 1.82 11.29 13.02
C ILE A 38 2.71 11.14 14.27
N THR A 39 2.52 10.08 15.07
CA THR A 39 3.35 9.87 16.28
C THR A 39 4.84 9.68 15.99
N VAL A 40 5.20 9.21 14.79
CA VAL A 40 6.61 9.10 14.36
C VAL A 40 7.04 10.36 13.60
N ALA A 41 6.19 10.90 12.74
CA ALA A 41 6.52 12.03 11.85
C ALA A 41 6.76 13.35 12.59
N VAL A 42 6.02 13.62 13.67
CA VAL A 42 6.18 14.87 14.44
C VAL A 42 7.56 14.91 15.13
N PRO A 43 7.97 13.91 15.93
CA PRO A 43 9.32 13.87 16.50
C PRO A 43 10.43 13.86 15.45
N ALA A 44 10.24 13.12 14.33
CA ALA A 44 11.22 13.10 13.24
C ALA A 44 11.39 14.46 12.57
N GLY A 45 10.29 15.20 12.36
CA GLY A 45 10.31 16.54 11.81
C GLY A 45 10.97 17.56 12.73
N ILE A 46 10.68 17.49 14.04
CA ILE A 46 11.35 18.32 15.06
C ILE A 46 12.84 18.01 15.10
N ALA A 47 13.22 16.73 15.10
CA ALA A 47 14.62 16.31 15.07
C ALA A 47 15.34 16.81 13.81
N SER A 48 14.65 16.84 12.66
CA SER A 48 15.17 17.38 11.40
C SER A 48 15.48 18.89 11.51
N GLY A 49 14.55 19.67 12.07
CA GLY A 49 14.76 21.11 12.27
C GLY A 49 15.83 21.44 13.30
N LEU A 50 15.93 20.68 14.38
CA LEU A 50 16.97 20.86 15.40
C LEU A 50 18.40 20.64 14.88
N ARG A 51 18.60 20.02 13.70
CA ARG A 51 19.92 19.93 13.07
C ARG A 51 20.45 21.27 12.57
N ALA A 52 19.58 22.25 12.33
CA ALA A 52 19.98 23.59 11.91
C ALA A 52 20.35 24.51 13.09
N VAL A 53 20.19 24.02 14.33
CA VAL A 53 20.64 24.72 15.54
C VAL A 53 21.83 23.95 16.11
N ASP A 54 22.93 24.65 16.34
CA ASP A 54 24.01 24.13 17.17
C ASP A 54 23.53 24.09 18.63
N PHE A 55 22.83 23.02 18.99
CA PHE A 55 22.26 22.86 20.31
C PHE A 55 23.37 22.56 21.31
N PRO A 56 23.60 23.41 22.33
CA PRO A 56 24.76 23.27 23.20
C PRO A 56 24.71 22.00 24.03
N TYR A 57 25.84 21.31 24.12
CA TYR A 57 26.05 20.24 25.10
C TYR A 57 26.03 20.83 26.52
N PRO A 58 25.37 20.20 27.52
CA PRO A 58 24.77 18.86 27.51
C PRO A 58 23.29 18.80 27.12
N TYR A 59 22.63 19.92 26.85
CA TYR A 59 21.16 19.98 26.68
C TYR A 59 20.64 19.29 25.41
N ALA A 60 21.48 19.11 24.39
CA ALA A 60 21.12 18.38 23.17
C ALA A 60 20.76 16.91 23.46
N VAL A 61 21.53 16.25 24.34
CA VAL A 61 21.40 14.82 24.64
C VAL A 61 20.00 14.44 25.15
N PRO A 62 19.44 15.08 26.21
CA PRO A 62 18.11 14.73 26.70
C PRO A 62 17.01 15.05 25.70
N VAL A 63 17.13 16.13 24.91
CA VAL A 63 16.12 16.50 23.90
C VAL A 63 16.05 15.44 22.80
N TYR A 64 17.19 15.05 22.21
CA TYR A 64 17.22 13.98 21.21
C TYR A 64 16.79 12.63 21.80
N ALA A 65 17.14 12.33 23.06
CA ALA A 65 16.70 11.11 23.72
C ALA A 65 15.17 11.03 23.83
N VAL A 66 14.49 12.13 24.22
CA VAL A 66 13.02 12.18 24.27
C VAL A 66 12.41 11.98 22.88
N LEU A 67 12.97 12.62 21.84
CA LEU A 67 12.49 12.45 20.46
C LEU A 67 12.66 11.01 19.97
N TRP A 68 13.78 10.37 20.27
CA TRP A 68 14.01 8.96 19.97
C TRP A 68 13.04 8.03 20.69
N ILE A 69 12.77 8.27 21.98
CA ILE A 69 11.80 7.48 22.75
C ILE A 69 10.40 7.62 22.13
N ALA A 70 10.00 8.84 21.75
CA ALA A 70 8.71 9.08 21.08
C ALA A 70 8.61 8.36 19.73
N MET A 71 9.66 8.42 18.90
CA MET A 71 9.72 7.68 17.63
C MET A 71 9.67 6.16 17.85
N ALA A 72 10.43 5.63 18.82
CA ALA A 72 10.45 4.21 19.16
C ALA A 72 9.08 3.75 19.65
N TYR A 73 8.41 4.53 20.49
CA TYR A 73 7.05 4.26 20.92
C TYR A 73 6.07 4.21 19.74
N GLY A 74 6.14 5.18 18.81
CA GLY A 74 5.35 5.19 17.58
C GLY A 74 5.63 3.96 16.70
N ALA A 75 6.90 3.60 16.52
CA ALA A 75 7.30 2.41 15.75
C ALA A 75 6.79 1.11 16.39
N ILE A 76 6.91 0.97 17.72
CA ILE A 76 6.36 -0.18 18.46
C ILE A 76 4.84 -0.25 18.29
N ARG A 77 4.16 0.89 18.30
CA ARG A 77 2.71 0.94 18.10
C ARG A 77 2.32 0.47 16.69
N ILE A 78 3.04 0.87 15.64
CA ILE A 78 2.86 0.37 14.27
C ILE A 78 3.09 -1.15 14.21
N ILE A 79 4.16 -1.63 14.84
CA ILE A 79 4.47 -3.07 14.90
C ILE A 79 3.40 -3.86 15.68
N ARG A 80 2.80 -3.26 16.72
CA ARG A 80 1.76 -3.91 17.53
C ARG A 80 0.37 -3.85 16.89
N SER A 81 0.02 -2.76 16.21
CA SER A 81 -1.24 -2.65 15.46
C SER A 81 -1.23 -3.50 14.18
N LYS A 82 -0.06 -4.01 13.77
CA LYS A 82 0.18 -4.93 12.64
C LYS A 82 -0.74 -4.65 11.44
N PRO A 83 -0.61 -3.49 10.78
CA PRO A 83 -1.08 -3.40 9.40
C PRO A 83 -0.49 -4.57 8.62
N LYS A 84 -1.31 -5.23 7.81
CA LYS A 84 -0.86 -6.44 7.12
C LYS A 84 0.19 -6.14 6.07
N PHE A 85 0.32 -4.87 5.61
CA PHE A 85 1.32 -4.42 4.65
C PHE A 85 1.49 -5.36 3.46
N VAL A 86 0.38 -5.91 2.99
CA VAL A 86 0.32 -6.72 1.78
C VAL A 86 0.32 -5.77 0.60
N GLN A 87 1.45 -5.68 -0.06
CA GLN A 87 1.65 -4.82 -1.22
C GLN A 87 1.92 -5.70 -2.42
N ALA A 88 1.18 -5.49 -3.51
CA ALA A 88 1.49 -6.18 -4.74
C ALA A 88 2.87 -5.76 -5.24
N ALA A 89 3.68 -6.75 -5.64
CA ALA A 89 4.91 -6.55 -6.38
C ALA A 89 4.57 -6.08 -7.80
N GLN A 90 5.35 -5.13 -8.32
CA GLN A 90 5.19 -4.66 -9.69
C GLN A 90 6.11 -5.48 -10.60
N GLU A 91 5.53 -6.33 -11.45
CA GLU A 91 6.30 -7.09 -12.44
C GLU A 91 6.40 -6.31 -13.77
N GLU A 92 5.41 -5.46 -14.06
CA GLU A 92 5.36 -4.64 -15.28
C GLU A 92 5.09 -3.17 -14.94
N TYR A 93 5.93 -2.26 -15.46
CA TYR A 93 5.72 -0.81 -15.36
C TYR A 93 4.93 -0.30 -16.55
N ARG A 94 3.81 0.38 -16.31
CA ARG A 94 2.93 0.94 -17.34
C ARG A 94 2.85 2.46 -17.26
N ALA A 95 2.58 3.07 -18.41
CA ALA A 95 2.29 4.50 -18.47
C ALA A 95 1.06 4.82 -17.62
N GLY A 96 1.17 5.82 -16.73
CA GLY A 96 0.08 6.24 -15.83
C GLY A 96 0.10 5.58 -14.44
N ASP A 97 1.03 4.65 -14.16
CA ASP A 97 1.18 4.07 -12.83
C ASP A 97 1.52 5.12 -11.76
N TYR A 98 2.35 6.10 -12.13
CA TYR A 98 2.77 7.20 -11.26
C TYR A 98 2.20 8.53 -11.73
N PRO A 99 1.98 9.50 -10.81
CA PRO A 99 1.64 10.85 -11.26
C PRO A 99 2.84 11.44 -12.00
N VAL A 100 2.59 12.28 -13.00
CA VAL A 100 3.63 12.90 -13.85
C VAL A 100 4.78 13.49 -13.02
N LEU A 101 4.45 14.21 -11.94
CA LEU A 101 5.43 14.81 -11.03
C LEU A 101 6.40 13.79 -10.40
N ALA A 102 5.97 12.56 -10.12
CA ALA A 102 6.83 11.55 -9.50
C ALA A 102 7.93 11.05 -10.45
N TYR A 103 7.70 11.06 -11.76
CA TYR A 103 8.75 10.75 -12.74
C TYR A 103 9.82 11.84 -12.79
N PHE A 104 9.48 13.08 -12.45
CA PHE A 104 10.42 14.19 -12.38
C PHE A 104 11.14 14.32 -11.04
N LEU A 105 10.73 13.58 -10.00
CA LEU A 105 11.35 13.69 -8.68
C LEU A 105 12.87 13.44 -8.68
N PRO A 106 13.39 12.38 -9.35
CA PRO A 106 14.83 12.13 -9.42
C PRO A 106 15.58 13.26 -10.14
N VAL A 107 14.96 13.84 -11.17
CA VAL A 107 15.51 14.98 -11.91
C VAL A 107 15.55 16.21 -11.00
N LEU A 108 14.45 16.53 -10.32
CA LEU A 108 14.40 17.64 -9.37
C LEU A 108 15.44 17.49 -8.24
N ALA A 109 15.68 16.27 -7.77
CA ALA A 109 16.71 16.00 -6.77
C ALA A 109 18.12 16.27 -7.31
N LEU A 110 18.44 15.76 -8.51
CA LEU A 110 19.74 15.97 -9.16
C LEU A 110 20.02 17.45 -9.44
N PHE A 111 18.99 18.20 -9.88
CA PHE A 111 19.10 19.62 -10.19
C PHE A 111 18.83 20.54 -9.01
N SER A 112 18.51 19.99 -7.82
CA SER A 112 18.23 20.81 -6.63
C SER A 112 19.33 21.81 -6.27
N PRO A 113 20.65 21.49 -6.40
CA PRO A 113 21.69 22.48 -6.11
C PRO A 113 21.66 23.65 -7.10
N LEU A 114 21.38 23.40 -8.38
CA LEU A 114 21.27 24.42 -9.43
C LEU A 114 20.04 25.29 -9.26
N ILE A 115 18.92 24.72 -8.79
CA ILE A 115 17.71 25.48 -8.44
C ILE A 115 18.00 26.41 -7.26
N VAL A 116 18.67 25.89 -6.21
CA VAL A 116 19.05 26.69 -5.04
C VAL A 116 20.01 27.82 -5.43
N GLU A 117 21.01 27.52 -6.26
CA GLU A 117 21.97 28.51 -6.74
C GLU A 117 21.32 29.56 -7.66
N GLY A 118 20.40 29.13 -8.53
CA GLY A 118 19.62 30.03 -9.39
C GLY A 118 18.70 30.96 -8.59
N ILE A 119 18.11 30.49 -7.49
CA ILE A 119 17.33 31.35 -6.59
C ILE A 119 18.26 32.36 -5.89
N ARG A 120 19.43 31.92 -5.42
CA ARG A 120 20.42 32.81 -4.80
C ARG A 120 20.90 33.90 -5.77
N SER A 121 21.16 33.56 -7.02
CA SER A 121 21.67 34.51 -8.03
C SER A 121 20.67 35.58 -8.44
N THR A 122 19.37 35.40 -8.17
CA THR A 122 18.35 36.43 -8.42
C THR A 122 18.40 37.61 -7.44
N GLY A 123 19.15 37.48 -6.33
CA GLY A 123 19.22 38.51 -5.28
C GLY A 123 17.91 38.74 -4.51
N ILE A 124 16.83 38.03 -4.86
CA ILE A 124 15.52 38.08 -4.17
C ILE A 124 15.65 37.55 -2.73
N VAL A 125 16.49 36.53 -2.57
CA VAL A 125 16.91 36.01 -1.28
C VAL A 125 18.32 36.57 -1.07
N GLY A 126 18.45 37.72 -0.41
CA GLY A 126 19.76 38.31 -0.11
C GLY A 126 20.63 37.37 0.75
N ASP A 127 21.81 37.83 1.18
CA ASP A 127 22.62 37.18 2.22
C ASP A 127 21.89 37.21 3.57
N ILE A 128 20.77 36.50 3.64
CA ILE A 128 19.98 36.35 4.85
C ILE A 128 20.72 35.30 5.66
N SER A 129 21.50 35.76 6.63
CA SER A 129 21.87 34.95 7.79
C SER A 129 20.58 34.62 8.53
N LEU A 130 19.88 33.58 8.07
CA LEU A 130 18.66 33.10 8.70
C LEU A 130 19.02 32.72 10.12
N ASN A 131 18.41 33.41 11.08
CA ASN A 131 18.54 33.06 12.50
C ASN A 131 18.36 31.53 12.64
N PRO A 132 19.29 30.81 13.28
CA PRO A 132 19.22 29.35 13.41
C PRO A 132 17.85 28.85 13.93
N ILE A 133 17.19 29.64 14.78
CA ILE A 133 15.84 29.36 15.28
C ILE A 133 14.80 29.42 14.17
N LEU A 134 14.88 30.42 13.28
CA LEU A 134 13.99 30.54 12.11
C LEU A 134 14.25 29.41 11.11
N SER A 135 15.51 29.05 10.87
CA SER A 135 15.89 27.90 10.03
C SER A 135 15.32 26.60 10.59
N ALA A 136 15.45 26.38 11.90
CA ALA A 136 14.93 25.21 12.57
C ALA A 136 13.40 25.13 12.56
N ALA A 137 12.72 26.27 12.78
CA ALA A 137 11.27 26.37 12.70
C ALA A 137 10.77 26.06 11.27
N GLY A 138 11.41 26.65 10.26
CA GLY A 138 11.08 26.40 8.85
C GLY A 138 11.29 24.94 8.45
N LEU A 139 12.45 24.36 8.79
CA LEU A 139 12.74 22.95 8.52
C LEU A 139 11.77 22.01 9.25
N THR A 140 11.42 22.31 10.49
CA THR A 140 10.41 21.53 11.24
C THR A 140 9.05 21.61 10.55
N ALA A 141 8.61 22.82 10.21
CA ALA A 141 7.31 23.06 9.57
C ALA A 141 7.18 22.35 8.21
N LEU A 142 8.28 22.22 7.46
CA LEU A 142 8.30 21.51 6.18
C LEU A 142 8.50 20.00 6.34
N SER A 143 9.32 19.58 7.30
CA SER A 143 9.68 18.17 7.49
C SER A 143 8.53 17.35 8.06
N ILE A 144 7.72 17.89 8.98
CA ILE A 144 6.58 17.16 9.55
C ILE A 144 5.58 16.73 8.46
N PRO A 145 5.05 17.64 7.61
CA PRO A 145 4.21 17.24 6.48
C PRO A 145 4.91 16.27 5.53
N ALA A 146 6.21 16.48 5.24
CA ALA A 146 6.97 15.58 4.37
C ALA A 146 7.02 14.14 4.92
N PHE A 147 7.28 13.96 6.22
CA PHE A 147 7.26 12.65 6.86
C PHE A 147 5.86 12.02 6.91
N ILE A 148 4.81 12.82 7.13
CA ILE A 148 3.42 12.32 7.10
C ILE A 148 3.06 11.84 5.68
N ILE A 149 3.34 12.65 4.67
CA ILE A 149 3.06 12.34 3.27
C ILE A 149 3.89 11.13 2.82
N GLY A 150 5.18 11.10 3.16
CA GLY A 150 6.08 9.99 2.85
C GLY A 150 5.66 8.68 3.49
N GLY A 151 5.36 8.69 4.79
CA GLY A 151 4.87 7.52 5.51
C GLY A 151 3.55 6.98 4.95
N ARG A 152 2.62 7.87 4.59
CA ARG A 152 1.37 7.49 3.94
C ARG A 152 1.59 6.95 2.53
N ALA A 153 2.46 7.57 1.75
CA ALA A 153 2.79 7.11 0.40
C ALA A 153 3.37 5.70 0.45
N PHE A 154 4.36 5.46 1.30
CA PHE A 154 4.99 4.14 1.48
C PHE A 154 3.97 3.02 1.74
N GLY A 155 2.97 3.25 2.60
CA GLY A 155 1.93 2.25 2.90
C GLY A 155 0.80 2.13 1.87
N THR A 156 0.73 3.00 0.86
CA THR A 156 -0.42 3.06 -0.07
C THR A 156 -0.03 2.98 -1.55
N THR A 157 1.26 2.92 -1.89
CA THR A 157 1.75 2.99 -3.28
C THR A 157 1.12 1.92 -4.16
N SER A 158 1.25 0.63 -3.82
CA SER A 158 0.72 -0.45 -4.67
C SER A 158 -0.79 -0.34 -4.87
N TYR A 159 -1.55 -0.01 -3.83
CA TYR A 159 -2.99 0.27 -3.95
C TYR A 159 -3.27 1.45 -4.90
N ARG A 160 -2.53 2.56 -4.79
CA ARG A 160 -2.72 3.73 -5.66
C ARG A 160 -2.44 3.41 -7.12
N VAL A 161 -1.40 2.62 -7.40
CA VAL A 161 -1.08 2.14 -8.75
C VAL A 161 -2.21 1.24 -9.27
N GLY A 162 -2.60 0.21 -8.50
CA GLY A 162 -3.71 -0.67 -8.86
C GLY A 162 -5.01 0.08 -9.11
N ARG A 163 -5.34 1.08 -8.27
CA ARG A 163 -6.51 1.95 -8.45
C ARG A 163 -6.46 2.76 -9.74
N ARG A 164 -5.29 3.27 -10.14
CA ARG A 164 -5.12 4.00 -11.41
C ARG A 164 -5.32 3.06 -12.60
N ARG A 165 -4.79 1.83 -12.53
CA ARG A 165 -5.02 0.81 -13.56
C ARG A 165 -6.49 0.44 -13.69
N ILE A 166 -7.17 0.20 -12.56
CA ILE A 166 -8.63 -0.04 -12.54
C ILE A 166 -9.35 1.10 -13.23
N LYS A 167 -9.06 2.35 -12.85
CA LYS A 167 -9.69 3.53 -13.42
C LYS A 167 -9.46 3.63 -14.94
N ALA A 168 -8.23 3.43 -15.41
CA ALA A 168 -7.91 3.47 -16.83
C ALA A 168 -8.64 2.37 -17.64
N ILE A 169 -8.82 1.19 -17.04
CA ILE A 169 -9.56 0.07 -17.67
C ILE A 169 -11.06 0.38 -17.72
N THR A 170 -11.64 0.91 -16.63
CA THR A 170 -13.08 1.24 -16.57
C THR A 170 -13.45 2.43 -17.45
N GLU A 171 -12.55 3.42 -17.62
CA GLU A 171 -12.79 4.59 -18.48
C GLU A 171 -12.88 4.24 -19.98
N GLN A 172 -12.40 3.06 -20.40
CA GLN A 172 -12.53 2.60 -21.77
C GLN A 172 -13.95 2.07 -22.09
N GLU A 173 -14.83 1.91 -21.09
CA GLU A 173 -16.21 1.40 -21.21
C GLU A 173 -16.36 0.13 -22.08
N SER A 174 -15.31 -0.68 -22.15
CA SER A 174 -15.29 -1.89 -22.97
C SER A 174 -15.83 -3.09 -22.17
N LEU A 175 -16.73 -3.86 -22.79
CA LEU A 175 -17.21 -5.14 -22.27
C LEU A 175 -16.39 -6.34 -22.79
N GLU A 176 -15.29 -6.09 -23.48
CA GLU A 176 -14.45 -7.13 -24.02
C GLU A 176 -13.90 -8.04 -22.90
N GLY A 177 -14.13 -9.35 -23.07
CA GLY A 177 -13.74 -10.39 -22.11
C GLY A 177 -14.71 -10.57 -20.93
N VAL A 178 -15.79 -9.79 -20.83
CA VAL A 178 -16.81 -9.95 -19.78
C VAL A 178 -17.83 -11.03 -20.19
N THR A 179 -17.95 -12.09 -19.39
CA THR A 179 -18.92 -13.17 -19.60
C THR A 179 -19.94 -13.20 -18.45
N GLN A 180 -21.07 -13.88 -18.63
CA GLN A 180 -22.01 -14.08 -17.51
C GLN A 180 -21.37 -14.90 -16.38
N GLU A 181 -20.51 -15.86 -16.74
CA GLU A 181 -19.75 -16.66 -15.79
C GLU A 181 -18.75 -15.82 -15.00
N SER A 182 -18.07 -14.86 -15.63
CA SER A 182 -17.14 -13.95 -14.95
C SER A 182 -17.85 -13.02 -13.98
N VAL A 183 -19.03 -12.51 -14.34
CA VAL A 183 -19.87 -11.66 -13.46
C VAL A 183 -20.40 -12.47 -12.28
N ALA A 184 -20.86 -13.71 -12.50
CA ALA A 184 -21.35 -14.57 -11.44
C ALA A 184 -20.22 -14.97 -10.46
N ALA A 185 -19.04 -15.32 -10.98
CA ALA A 185 -17.87 -15.64 -10.17
C ALA A 185 -17.41 -14.44 -9.31
N VAL A 186 -17.47 -13.23 -9.87
CA VAL A 186 -17.17 -11.99 -9.13
C VAL A 186 -18.14 -11.76 -7.97
N GLN A 187 -19.43 -12.03 -8.17
CA GLN A 187 -20.44 -11.89 -7.12
C GLN A 187 -20.32 -12.97 -6.04
N ALA A 188 -19.81 -14.15 -6.40
CA ALA A 188 -19.62 -15.26 -5.47
C ALA A 188 -18.41 -15.06 -4.53
N HIS A 189 -17.36 -14.37 -4.98
CA HIS A 189 -16.09 -14.22 -4.25
C HIS A 189 -15.69 -12.76 -3.96
N PRO A 190 -16.56 -11.92 -3.37
CA PRO A 190 -16.29 -10.49 -3.17
C PRO A 190 -15.15 -10.21 -2.17
N GLU A 191 -14.91 -11.11 -1.21
CA GLU A 191 -13.82 -10.99 -0.23
C GLU A 191 -12.45 -11.06 -0.88
N VAL A 192 -12.21 -12.08 -1.71
CA VAL A 192 -10.93 -12.32 -2.41
C VAL A 192 -10.60 -11.14 -3.33
N LEU A 193 -11.59 -10.69 -4.11
CA LEU A 193 -11.44 -9.55 -5.02
C LEU A 193 -11.19 -8.25 -4.26
N SER A 194 -11.87 -8.03 -3.13
CA SER A 194 -11.63 -6.88 -2.27
C SER A 194 -10.20 -6.87 -1.72
N GLY A 195 -9.66 -8.04 -1.35
CA GLY A 195 -8.28 -8.22 -0.93
C GLY A 195 -7.27 -7.91 -2.03
N LEU A 196 -7.47 -8.45 -3.23
CA LEU A 196 -6.59 -8.21 -4.39
C LEU A 196 -6.57 -6.73 -4.79
N VAL A 197 -7.73 -6.08 -4.84
CA VAL A 197 -7.83 -4.64 -5.12
C VAL A 197 -7.13 -3.83 -4.03
N ALA A 198 -7.31 -4.18 -2.74
CA ALA A 198 -6.68 -3.47 -1.63
C ALA A 198 -5.16 -3.66 -1.57
N ALA A 199 -4.64 -4.80 -2.02
CA ALA A 199 -3.20 -5.05 -2.21
C ALA A 199 -2.62 -4.31 -3.42
N GLY A 200 -3.47 -3.93 -4.38
CA GLY A 200 -3.07 -3.32 -5.65
C GLY A 200 -2.64 -4.34 -6.71
N ALA A 201 -3.05 -5.60 -6.56
CA ALA A 201 -2.71 -6.71 -7.45
C ALA A 201 -3.55 -6.71 -8.73
N VAL A 202 -3.31 -5.71 -9.59
CA VAL A 202 -4.08 -5.45 -10.80
C VAL A 202 -3.17 -5.44 -12.03
N THR A 203 -3.52 -6.26 -13.01
CA THR A 203 -2.97 -6.31 -14.36
C THR A 203 -1.43 -6.29 -14.40
N GLY A 204 -0.79 -7.34 -13.88
CA GLY A 204 0.69 -7.46 -13.86
C GLY A 204 1.34 -6.98 -12.55
N ASN A 205 0.54 -6.46 -11.61
CA ASN A 205 0.97 -6.38 -10.21
C ASN A 205 0.51 -7.65 -9.50
N THR A 206 1.44 -8.36 -8.88
CA THR A 206 1.19 -9.69 -8.32
C THR A 206 1.30 -9.70 -6.80
N THR A 207 0.52 -10.56 -6.15
CA THR A 207 0.67 -10.90 -4.72
C THR A 207 0.60 -12.41 -4.55
N SER A 208 1.16 -12.94 -3.47
CA SER A 208 1.11 -14.39 -3.20
C SER A 208 -0.18 -14.79 -2.47
N ILE A 209 -0.57 -16.07 -2.59
CA ILE A 209 -1.69 -16.66 -1.81
C ILE A 209 -1.49 -16.42 -0.31
N SER A 210 -0.29 -16.64 0.23
CA SER A 210 -0.01 -16.47 1.66
C SER A 210 -0.19 -15.02 2.12
N GLU A 211 0.26 -14.04 1.32
CA GLU A 211 0.06 -12.63 1.62
C GLU A 211 -1.41 -12.23 1.55
N LEU A 212 -2.14 -12.68 0.53
CA LEU A 212 -3.56 -12.45 0.41
C LEU A 212 -4.32 -13.07 1.58
N GLY A 213 -3.98 -14.31 1.95
CA GLY A 213 -4.58 -15.00 3.10
C GLY A 213 -4.28 -14.29 4.42
N ARG A 214 -3.09 -13.72 4.58
CA ARG A 214 -2.74 -12.87 5.74
C ARG A 214 -3.63 -11.61 5.83
N LEU A 215 -4.02 -11.04 4.69
CA LEU A 215 -4.92 -9.87 4.61
C LEU A 215 -6.39 -10.27 4.90
N LEU A 216 -6.84 -11.36 4.31
CA LEU A 216 -8.22 -11.86 4.43
C LEU A 216 -8.48 -12.49 5.80
N GLY A 217 -7.45 -13.05 6.43
CA GLY A 217 -7.53 -13.74 7.73
C GLY A 217 -7.76 -15.25 7.61
N TYR A 218 -7.67 -15.82 6.41
CA TYR A 218 -7.79 -17.25 6.12
C TYR A 218 -6.94 -17.60 4.90
N GLU A 219 -6.39 -18.81 4.87
CA GLU A 219 -5.60 -19.33 3.74
C GLU A 219 -6.18 -20.66 3.21
N GLU A 220 -6.76 -21.46 4.10
CA GLU A 220 -7.48 -22.69 3.75
C GLU A 220 -8.69 -22.37 2.84
N GLY A 221 -8.79 -23.04 1.69
CA GLY A 221 -9.83 -22.81 0.69
C GLY A 221 -9.55 -21.68 -0.30
N LEU A 222 -8.52 -20.85 -0.07
CA LEU A 222 -8.23 -19.68 -0.89
C LEU A 222 -7.70 -20.07 -2.29
N GLU A 223 -6.96 -21.18 -2.38
CA GLU A 223 -6.48 -21.68 -3.68
C GLU A 223 -7.64 -22.14 -4.56
N GLU A 224 -8.63 -22.83 -3.98
CA GLU A 224 -9.83 -23.28 -4.68
C GLU A 224 -10.66 -22.09 -5.18
N GLU A 225 -10.91 -21.09 -4.32
CA GLU A 225 -11.61 -19.84 -4.68
C GLU A 225 -10.89 -19.12 -5.84
N LEU A 226 -9.55 -19.05 -5.79
CA LEU A 226 -8.75 -18.42 -6.84
C LEU A 226 -8.76 -19.23 -8.15
N ARG A 227 -8.76 -20.56 -8.08
CA ARG A 227 -8.86 -21.43 -9.27
C ARG A 227 -10.22 -21.30 -9.95
N GLU A 228 -11.30 -21.11 -9.21
CA GLU A 228 -12.62 -20.81 -9.77
C GLU A 228 -12.62 -19.46 -10.49
N LEU A 229 -12.04 -18.43 -9.86
CA LEU A 229 -11.88 -17.11 -10.47
C LEU A 229 -10.97 -17.13 -11.71
N GLU A 230 -9.94 -17.99 -11.73
CA GLU A 230 -9.06 -18.17 -12.89
C GLU A 230 -9.80 -18.82 -14.06
N LYS A 231 -10.58 -19.88 -13.81
CA LYS A 231 -11.41 -20.53 -14.83
C LYS A 231 -12.40 -19.53 -15.47
N ALA A 232 -12.92 -18.61 -14.67
CA ALA A 232 -13.81 -17.55 -15.12
C ALA A 232 -13.08 -16.35 -15.79
N GLY A 233 -11.75 -16.41 -15.90
CA GLY A 233 -10.91 -15.36 -16.53
C GLY A 233 -10.73 -14.08 -15.70
N VAL A 234 -11.17 -14.06 -14.44
CA VAL A 234 -11.16 -12.88 -13.56
C VAL A 234 -9.77 -12.61 -12.98
N VAL A 235 -9.02 -13.67 -12.67
CA VAL A 235 -7.64 -13.61 -12.17
C VAL A 235 -6.72 -14.47 -13.04
N LYS A 236 -5.42 -14.20 -12.97
CA LYS A 236 -4.37 -15.10 -13.47
C LYS A 236 -3.59 -15.66 -12.27
N LEU A 237 -3.28 -16.95 -12.31
CA LEU A 237 -2.41 -17.63 -11.36
C LEU A 237 -1.12 -18.11 -12.06
N PRO A 238 -0.20 -17.21 -12.45
CA PRO A 238 1.13 -17.64 -12.85
C PRO A 238 1.80 -18.43 -11.71
N GLY A 239 2.00 -19.73 -11.92
CA GLY A 239 2.72 -20.58 -10.99
C GLY A 239 4.20 -20.18 -10.94
N LEU A 240 4.69 -19.75 -9.78
CA LEU A 240 6.11 -19.58 -9.54
C LEU A 240 6.61 -20.76 -8.67
N ILE A 241 7.66 -21.44 -9.13
CA ILE A 241 8.36 -22.44 -8.32
C ILE A 241 9.49 -21.70 -7.61
N GLN A 242 9.43 -21.56 -6.28
CA GLN A 242 10.59 -21.08 -5.53
C GLN A 242 11.73 -22.10 -5.57
N TRP A 243 12.96 -21.62 -5.37
CA TRP A 243 14.15 -22.46 -5.20
C TRP A 243 13.97 -23.49 -4.07
N SER A 244 13.11 -23.22 -3.08
CA SER A 244 12.76 -24.10 -1.96
C SER A 244 11.85 -25.28 -2.33
N GLY A 245 11.35 -25.36 -3.57
CA GLY A 245 10.39 -26.38 -4.01
C GLY A 245 8.93 -26.08 -3.65
N GLU A 246 8.66 -25.01 -2.90
CA GLU A 246 7.30 -24.53 -2.66
C GLU A 246 6.78 -23.76 -3.88
N ARG A 247 5.61 -24.17 -4.39
CA ARG A 247 4.88 -23.42 -5.42
C ARG A 247 4.17 -22.26 -4.75
N THR A 248 4.66 -21.05 -4.99
CA THR A 248 3.92 -19.84 -4.65
C THR A 248 3.21 -19.35 -5.90
N PHE A 249 1.89 -19.39 -5.88
CA PHE A 249 1.10 -18.81 -6.96
C PHE A 249 1.10 -17.30 -6.79
N ASN A 250 1.65 -16.61 -7.80
CA ASN A 250 1.48 -15.17 -7.93
C ASN A 250 0.08 -14.93 -8.50
N ILE A 251 -0.64 -13.98 -7.95
CA ILE A 251 -2.03 -13.69 -8.29
C ILE A 251 -2.13 -12.26 -8.79
N THR A 252 -2.81 -12.06 -9.91
CA THR A 252 -3.17 -10.73 -10.42
C THR A 252 -4.60 -10.72 -10.96
N LEU A 253 -5.33 -9.63 -10.73
CA LEU A 253 -6.57 -9.36 -11.45
C LEU A 253 -6.28 -9.12 -12.93
N THR A 254 -7.16 -9.62 -13.81
CA THR A 254 -7.10 -9.34 -15.25
C THR A 254 -7.90 -8.10 -15.61
N GLU A 255 -7.69 -7.56 -16.81
CA GLU A 255 -8.51 -6.45 -17.33
C GLU A 255 -9.99 -6.87 -17.47
N ALA A 256 -10.24 -8.10 -17.94
CA ALA A 256 -11.57 -8.70 -18.00
C ALA A 256 -12.21 -8.84 -16.61
N GLY A 257 -11.43 -9.22 -15.60
CA GLY A 257 -11.88 -9.30 -14.21
C GLY A 257 -12.27 -7.94 -13.64
N VAL A 258 -11.47 -6.90 -13.90
CA VAL A 258 -11.79 -5.51 -13.51
C VAL A 258 -13.09 -5.04 -14.18
N ARG A 259 -13.25 -5.27 -15.49
CA ARG A 259 -14.48 -4.94 -16.23
C ARG A 259 -15.69 -5.71 -15.69
N SER A 260 -15.50 -6.97 -15.31
CA SER A 260 -16.57 -7.80 -14.72
C SER A 260 -17.00 -7.29 -13.34
N ILE A 261 -16.07 -6.78 -12.52
CA ILE A 261 -16.38 -6.10 -11.24
C ILE A 261 -17.21 -4.84 -11.47
N ASP A 262 -16.85 -4.04 -12.47
CA ASP A 262 -17.58 -2.81 -12.78
C ASP A 262 -19.00 -3.11 -13.31
N ALA A 263 -19.12 -4.08 -14.22
CA ALA A 263 -20.39 -4.56 -14.75
C ALA A 263 -21.31 -5.18 -13.67
N ALA A 264 -20.74 -5.88 -12.69
CA ALA A 264 -21.49 -6.45 -11.56
C ALA A 264 -22.05 -5.37 -10.62
N ARG A 265 -21.49 -4.15 -10.65
CA ARG A 265 -21.88 -3.03 -9.78
C ARG A 265 -22.93 -2.12 -10.41
N THR A 266 -23.03 -2.12 -11.73
CA THR A 266 -23.95 -1.29 -12.53
C THR A 266 -25.28 -1.99 -12.84
N ARG A 267 -25.40 -3.30 -12.54
CA ARG A 267 -26.66 -4.05 -12.58
C ARG A 267 -27.38 -4.00 -11.24
#